data_AF-A0A0N4X9U7-F1
#
_entry.id   AF-A0A0N4X9U7-F1
#
_cell.length_a   1.000
_cell.length_b   1.000
_cell.length_c   1.000
_cell.angle_alpha   90.00
_cell.angle_beta   90.00
_cell.angle_gamma   90.00
#
_symmetry.space_group_name_H-M   'P 1'
#
loop_
_entity.id
_entity.type
_entity.pdbx_description
1 polymer ?
#
loop_
_entity_poly.entity_id
_entity_poly.type
_entity_poly.pdbx_seq_one_letter_code
_entity_poly.pdbx_strand_id
1 'polypeptide(L)'
;MMIRTKFVTFSTEDGRFQLDGCGDDFDWIPGLSNKPEPYVEIRHYCNSDLGETITLPQFNVFVPKTHELGVIILDRPEKQEKKN
;
A
#
# COMPACT_ATOMS: atom_id res chain seq x y z
N MET A 1 -20.17 -8.09 -0.38
CA MET A 1 -19.91 -6.66 -0.05
C MET A 1 -18.55 -6.62 0.62
N MET A 2 -17.56 -5.98 0.00
CA MET A 2 -16.21 -5.87 0.55
C MET A 2 -16.24 -4.90 1.74
N ILE A 3 -15.89 -5.38 2.94
CA ILE A 3 -15.70 -4.49 4.08
C ILE A 3 -14.31 -3.90 3.94
N ARG A 4 -14.23 -2.60 3.58
CA ARG A 4 -12.94 -1.92 3.41
C ARG A 4 -12.32 -1.63 4.77
N THR A 5 -11.62 -2.61 5.34
CA THR A 5 -10.85 -2.43 6.56
C THR A 5 -9.57 -1.67 6.23
N LYS A 6 -9.35 -0.51 6.86
CA LYS A 6 -8.12 0.27 6.72
C LYS A 6 -7.24 0.09 7.95
N PHE A 7 -5.99 -0.32 7.72
CA PHE A 7 -4.94 -0.33 8.72
C PHE A 7 -3.97 0.81 8.41
N VAL A 8 -3.47 1.48 9.45
CA VAL A 8 -2.58 2.64 9.31
C VAL A 8 -1.34 2.42 10.15
N THR A 9 -0.19 2.72 9.56
CA THR A 9 1.11 2.75 10.22
C THR A 9 1.89 3.97 9.73
N PHE A 10 2.95 4.32 10.44
CA PHE A 10 3.87 5.39 10.08
C PHE A 10 5.27 4.81 9.95
N SER A 11 6.06 5.32 9.01
CA SER A 11 7.46 4.94 8.90
C SER A 11 8.25 5.45 10.10
N THR A 12 9.28 4.70 10.48
CA THR A 12 10.32 5.15 11.41
C THR A 12 11.16 6.28 10.79
N GLU A 13 12.04 6.90 11.59
CA GLU A 13 12.95 7.95 11.13
C GLU A 13 13.84 7.52 9.94
N ASP A 14 14.15 6.23 9.85
CA ASP A 14 14.92 5.64 8.76
C ASP A 14 14.04 4.96 7.68
N GLY A 15 12.75 5.28 7.65
CA GLY A 15 11.85 4.92 6.56
C GLY A 15 11.28 3.50 6.59
N ARG A 16 11.53 2.71 7.64
CA ARG A 16 10.96 1.36 7.78
C ARG A 16 9.53 1.40 8.29
N PHE A 17 8.69 0.49 7.83
CA PHE A 17 7.35 0.28 8.36
C PHE A 17 7.00 -1.20 8.36
N GLN A 18 6.08 -1.58 9.24
CA GLN A 18 5.44 -2.89 9.25
C GLN A 18 3.94 -2.68 9.45
N LEU A 19 3.13 -3.50 8.79
CA LEU A 19 1.68 -3.46 8.87
C LEU A 19 1.12 -4.88 8.92
N ASP A 20 0.45 -5.19 10.01
CA ASP A 20 -0.28 -6.44 10.19
C ASP A 20 -1.78 -6.12 10.25
N GLY A 21 -2.57 -6.85 9.46
CA GLY A 21 -4.00 -6.62 9.36
C GLY A 21 -4.76 -7.87 8.94
N CYS A 22 -5.99 -8.00 9.46
CA CYS A 22 -6.91 -9.07 9.08
C CYS A 22 -8.04 -8.50 8.22
N GLY A 23 -8.32 -9.15 7.09
CA GLY A 23 -9.53 -8.92 6.31
C GLY A 23 -10.53 -10.03 6.56
N ASP A 24 -11.79 -9.68 6.80
CA ASP A 24 -12.91 -10.64 6.86
C ASP A 24 -13.96 -10.17 5.87
N ASP A 25 -13.95 -10.81 4.70
CA ASP A 25 -14.87 -10.49 3.60
C ASP A 25 -16.06 -11.44 3.61
N PHE A 26 -17.26 -10.87 3.41
CA PHE A 26 -18.49 -11.66 3.41
C PHE A 26 -18.72 -12.36 2.07
N ASP A 27 -18.79 -13.69 2.11
CA ASP A 27 -19.15 -14.60 1.01
C ASP A 27 -20.61 -14.41 0.58
N TRP A 28 -20.86 -13.37 -0.22
CA TRP A 28 -22.20 -12.98 -0.63
C TRP A 28 -22.81 -13.88 -1.72
N ILE A 29 -21.99 -14.63 -2.46
CA ILE A 29 -22.44 -15.62 -3.45
C ILE A 29 -22.30 -17.02 -2.82
N PRO A 30 -23.39 -17.80 -2.70
CA PRO A 30 -23.32 -19.17 -2.19
C PRO A 30 -22.34 -20.03 -3.00
N GLY A 31 -21.36 -20.61 -2.31
CA GLY A 31 -20.36 -21.50 -2.91
C GLY A 31 -19.14 -20.81 -3.53
N LEU A 32 -19.05 -19.48 -3.49
CA LEU A 32 -17.89 -18.73 -3.94
C LEU A 32 -17.22 -18.01 -2.76
N SER A 33 -16.03 -18.48 -2.39
CA SER A 33 -15.20 -17.84 -1.37
C SER A 33 -14.63 -16.53 -1.91
N ASN A 34 -14.87 -15.43 -1.21
CA ASN A 34 -14.32 -14.12 -1.47
C ASN A 34 -13.07 -13.93 -0.60
N LYS A 35 -11.89 -14.00 -1.22
CA LYS A 35 -10.63 -13.76 -0.51
C LYS A 35 -10.33 -12.27 -0.48
N PRO A 36 -9.72 -11.74 0.60
CA PRO A 36 -9.27 -10.35 0.61
C PRO A 36 -8.30 -10.04 -0.52
N GLU A 37 -8.41 -8.84 -1.08
CA GLU A 37 -7.52 -8.32 -2.13
C GLU A 37 -6.72 -7.11 -1.61
N PRO A 38 -5.69 -7.33 -0.77
CA PRO A 38 -4.98 -6.24 -0.11
C PRO A 38 -4.07 -5.48 -1.08
N TYR A 39 -3.88 -4.20 -0.77
CA TYR A 39 -2.94 -3.30 -1.41
C TYR A 39 -2.43 -2.27 -0.39
N VAL A 40 -1.29 -1.63 -0.67
CA VAL A 40 -0.75 -0.57 0.19
C VAL A 40 -0.94 0.79 -0.48
N GLU A 41 -1.43 1.75 0.30
CA GLU A 41 -1.53 3.15 -0.07
C GLU A 41 -0.60 3.96 0.84
N ILE A 42 0.30 4.74 0.23
CA ILE A 42 1.30 5.54 0.96
C ILE A 42 1.01 7.00 0.68
N ARG A 43 0.72 7.76 1.74
CA ARG A 43 0.71 9.22 1.71
C ARG A 43 2.06 9.74 2.18
N HIS A 44 2.71 10.57 1.35
CA HIS A 44 4.04 11.10 1.62
C HIS A 44 4.16 12.56 1.15
N TYR A 45 5.24 13.24 1.56
CA TYR A 45 5.48 14.65 1.26
C TYR A 45 6.78 14.88 0.47
N CYS A 46 7.39 13.81 -0.03
CA CYS A 46 8.71 13.83 -0.68
C CYS A 46 8.83 14.86 -1.83
N ASN A 47 7.77 15.06 -2.61
CA ASN A 47 7.79 15.94 -3.79
C ASN A 47 6.98 17.24 -3.61
N SER A 48 6.23 17.38 -2.52
CA SER A 48 5.27 18.46 -2.33
C SER A 48 4.84 18.56 -0.86
N ASP A 49 4.83 19.78 -0.32
CA ASP A 49 4.34 20.08 1.03
C ASP A 49 2.83 19.84 1.19
N LEU A 50 2.08 19.77 0.08
CA LEU A 50 0.66 19.40 0.10
C LEU A 50 0.44 17.89 0.31
N GLY A 51 1.49 17.10 0.07
CA GLY A 51 1.46 15.65 0.13
C GLY A 51 0.92 15.02 -1.16
N GLU A 52 1.37 13.79 -1.39
CA GLU A 52 1.02 12.96 -2.53
C GLU A 52 0.66 11.56 -2.03
N THR A 53 -0.16 10.85 -2.80
CA THR A 53 -0.54 9.47 -2.51
C THR A 53 -0.13 8.57 -3.66
N ILE A 54 0.55 7.47 -3.34
CA ILE A 54 0.82 6.38 -4.27
C ILE A 54 0.09 5.11 -3.81
N THR A 55 -0.37 4.33 -4.79
CA THR A 55 -0.98 3.01 -4.56
C THR A 55 -0.07 1.96 -5.16
N LEU A 56 0.36 1.01 -4.36
CA LEU A 56 1.14 -0.14 -4.82
C LEU A 56 0.21 -1.23 -5.39
N PRO A 57 0.74 -2.14 -6.22
CA PRO A 57 -0.03 -3.27 -6.72
C PRO A 57 -0.64 -4.12 -5.60
N GLN A 58 -1.77 -4.76 -5.91
CA GLN A 58 -2.38 -5.74 -5.03
C GLN A 58 -1.47 -6.97 -4.86
N PHE A 59 -1.60 -7.66 -3.74
CA PHE A 59 -0.87 -8.89 -3.45
C PHE A 59 -1.76 -9.91 -2.76
N ASN A 60 -1.42 -11.20 -2.88
CA ASN A 60 -2.19 -12.32 -2.33
C ASN A 60 -1.30 -13.18 -1.44
N VAL A 61 -0.76 -12.58 -0.38
CA VAL A 61 0.09 -13.25 0.61
C VAL A 61 -0.54 -13.06 1.98
N PHE A 62 -0.78 -14.18 2.66
CA PHE A 62 -1.43 -14.22 3.97
C PHE A 62 -0.58 -15.03 4.94
N VAL A 63 -0.85 -14.87 6.24
CA VAL A 63 -0.19 -15.63 7.31
C VAL A 63 -0.19 -17.13 7.02
N PRO A 64 0.91 -17.84 7.34
CA PRO A 64 2.09 -17.39 8.07
C PRO A 64 3.17 -16.70 7.20
N LYS A 65 2.88 -16.39 5.93
CA LYS A 65 3.84 -15.73 5.04
C LYS A 65 3.70 -14.21 5.12
N THR A 66 4.82 -13.52 4.91
CA THR A 66 4.91 -12.04 4.85
C THR A 66 5.12 -11.59 3.41
N HIS A 67 4.46 -10.49 3.03
CA HIS A 67 4.72 -9.81 1.76
C HIS A 67 5.80 -8.75 1.96
N GLU A 68 6.99 -8.98 1.41
CA GLU A 68 8.10 -8.02 1.46
C GLU A 68 8.01 -7.04 0.29
N LEU A 69 7.81 -5.74 0.59
CA LEU A 69 7.74 -4.68 -0.43
C LEU A 69 9.12 -4.19 -0.88
N GLY A 70 10.16 -4.42 -0.09
CA GLY A 70 11.49 -3.88 -0.33
C GLY A 70 11.56 -2.36 -0.18
N VAL A 71 12.48 -1.73 -0.89
CA VAL A 71 12.67 -0.26 -0.87
C VAL A 71 11.71 0.40 -1.86
N ILE A 72 10.95 1.37 -1.37
CA ILE A 72 10.02 2.16 -2.17
C ILE A 72 10.60 3.56 -2.32
N ILE A 73 10.87 3.96 -3.56
CA ILE A 73 11.41 5.27 -3.92
C ILE A 73 10.24 6.23 -4.14
N LEU A 74 10.21 7.32 -3.36
CA LEU A 74 9.08 8.26 -3.31
C LEU A 74 9.34 9.57 -4.05
N ASP A 75 10.59 9.87 -4.39
CA ASP A 75 10.97 11.04 -5.18
C ASP A 75 10.66 10.81 -6.67
N ARG A 76 10.28 11.90 -7.34
CA ARG A 76 10.21 11.92 -8.80
C ARG A 76 11.59 12.28 -9.35
N PRO A 77 12.00 11.69 -10.49
CA PRO A 77 13.21 12.15 -11.17
C PRO A 77 13.05 13.63 -11.55
N GLU A 78 14.09 14.43 -11.28
CA GLU A 78 14.11 15.83 -11.67
C GLU A 78 13.83 15.96 -13.18
N LYS A 79 12.87 16.80 -13.55
CA LYS A 79 12.66 17.14 -14.96
C LYS A 79 13.93 17.81 -15.46
N GLN A 80 14.66 17.16 -16.36
CA GLN A 80 15.72 17.83 -17.11
C GLN A 80 15.09 19.00 -17.88
N GLU A 81 15.33 20.23 -17.43
CA GLU A 81 15.04 21.42 -18.20
C GLU A 81 15.84 21.32 -19.50
N LYS A 82 15.16 21.07 -20.62
CA LYS A 82 15.76 21.24 -21.94
C LYS A 82 16.09 22.72 -22.10
N LYS A 83 17.32 23.11 -21.78
CA LYS A 83 17.89 24.39 -22.16
C LYS A 83 17.92 24.42 -23.69
N ASN A 84 17.02 25.20 -24.27
CA ASN A 84 17.00 25.52 -25.70
C ASN A 84 17.78 26.81 -25.94
#